data_AF-A0A929P3P5-F1
#
_entry.id   AF-A0A929P3P5-F1
#
_cell.length_a   1.000
_cell.length_b   1.000
_cell.length_c   1.000
_cell.angle_alpha   90.00
_cell.angle_beta   90.00
_cell.angle_gamma   90.00
#
_symmetry.space_group_name_H-M   'P 1'
#
loop_
_entity.id
_entity.type
_entity.pdbx_description
1 polymer ?
#
loop_
_entity_poly.entity_id
_entity_poly.type
_entity_poly.pdbx_seq_one_letter_code
_entity_poly.pdbx_strand_id
1 'polypeptide(L)'
;MRVVDESLIFDVDLEDYDEKVLQASDSVPVLVDLWAEWCSPCLVVAPILKQLVEEFDGELKLAKVEVDEGENMKLAGRYQVRGFPT
;
A
#
# COMPACT_ATOMS: atom_id res chain seq x y z
N MET A 1 -8.85 -22.02 5.82
CA MET A 1 -8.46 -20.66 6.24
C MET A 1 -7.05 -20.45 5.71
N ARG A 2 -6.90 -19.76 4.58
CA ARG A 2 -5.56 -19.44 4.04
C ARG A 2 -4.94 -18.42 4.99
N VAL A 3 -3.72 -18.67 5.41
CA VAL A 3 -2.93 -17.70 6.19
C VAL A 3 -2.42 -16.70 5.16
N VAL A 4 -2.61 -15.41 5.42
CA VAL A 4 -2.04 -14.36 4.56
C VAL A 4 -0.54 -14.51 4.60
N ASP A 5 0.06 -14.68 3.44
CA ASP A 5 1.49 -14.52 3.33
C ASP A 5 1.79 -13.03 3.59
N GLU A 6 2.32 -12.72 4.77
CA GLU A 6 2.70 -11.36 5.17
C GLU A 6 3.72 -10.72 4.21
N SER A 7 4.35 -11.49 3.30
CA SER A 7 5.19 -10.92 2.24
C SER A 7 4.40 -10.25 1.10
N LEU A 8 3.09 -10.49 0.98
CA LEU A 8 2.25 -9.89 -0.06
C LEU A 8 1.65 -8.54 0.35
N ILE A 9 1.58 -8.26 1.66
CA ILE A 9 1.12 -6.98 2.21
C ILE A 9 2.24 -6.41 3.07
N PHE A 10 2.86 -5.33 2.63
CA PHE A 10 4.03 -4.76 3.29
C PHE A 10 3.92 -3.26 3.45
N ASP A 11 4.48 -2.73 4.53
CA ASP A 11 4.64 -1.29 4.71
C ASP A 11 5.88 -0.80 3.92
N VAL A 12 5.76 0.40 3.36
CA VAL A 12 6.79 1.04 2.54
C VAL A 12 6.87 2.52 2.91
N ASP A 13 8.08 3.06 2.93
CA ASP A 13 8.33 4.46 3.23
C ASP A 13 8.98 5.17 2.04
N LEU A 14 9.26 6.45 2.19
CA LEU A 14 9.87 7.26 1.14
C LEU A 14 11.24 6.73 0.68
N GLU A 15 12.04 6.15 1.59
CA GLU A 15 13.42 5.74 1.31
C GLU A 15 13.46 4.49 0.42
N ASP A 16 12.55 3.54 0.67
CA ASP A 16 12.51 2.26 -0.04
C ASP A 16 11.39 2.16 -1.11
N TYR A 17 10.57 3.20 -1.28
CA TYR A 17 9.47 3.24 -2.25
C TYR A 17 9.89 2.86 -3.67
N ASP A 18 10.98 3.44 -4.17
CA ASP A 18 11.41 3.25 -5.56
C ASP A 18 11.83 1.78 -5.81
N GLU A 19 12.43 1.11 -4.83
CA GLU A 19 12.80 -0.31 -4.92
C GLU A 19 11.57 -1.21 -4.73
N LYS A 20 10.86 -1.05 -3.62
CA LYS A 20 9.77 -1.95 -3.22
C LYS A 20 8.48 -1.79 -4.01
N VAL A 21 8.25 -0.62 -4.61
CA VAL A 21 7.05 -0.34 -5.43
C VAL A 21 7.43 -0.26 -6.90
N LEU A 22 8.29 0.69 -7.30
CA LEU A 22 8.50 0.97 -8.72
C LEU A 22 9.26 -0.16 -9.42
N GLN A 23 10.42 -0.57 -8.90
CA GLN A 23 11.18 -1.67 -9.49
C GLN A 23 10.44 -3.01 -9.36
N ALA A 24 9.78 -3.26 -8.22
CA ALA A 24 8.95 -4.47 -8.07
C ALA A 24 7.80 -4.53 -9.08
N SER A 25 7.23 -3.39 -9.46
CA SER A 25 6.12 -3.30 -10.42
C SER A 25 6.46 -3.76 -11.84
N ASP A 26 7.75 -3.86 -12.18
CA ASP A 26 8.20 -4.45 -13.45
C ASP A 26 7.91 -5.95 -13.53
N SER A 27 7.75 -6.64 -12.39
CA SER A 27 7.57 -8.09 -12.33
C SER A 27 6.19 -8.52 -11.82
N VAL A 28 5.59 -7.75 -10.91
CA VAL A 28 4.28 -8.06 -10.30
C VAL A 28 3.50 -6.78 -10.05
N PRO A 29 2.20 -6.72 -10.34
CA PRO A 29 1.37 -5.58 -9.95
C PRO A 29 1.49 -5.24 -8.46
N VAL A 30 1.74 -3.97 -8.15
CA VAL A 30 1.78 -3.43 -6.79
C VAL A 30 0.66 -2.42 -6.63
N LEU A 31 -0.35 -2.75 -5.83
CA LEU A 31 -1.35 -1.81 -5.38
C LEU A 31 -0.77 -1.00 -4.23
N VAL A 32 -0.85 0.33 -4.31
CA VAL A 32 -0.39 1.23 -3.25
C VAL A 32 -1.62 1.75 -2.52
N ASP A 33 -1.60 1.70 -1.19
CA ASP A 33 -2.61 2.31 -0.31
C ASP A 33 -1.94 3.43 0.49
N LEU A 34 -2.22 4.66 0.09
CA LEU A 34 -1.86 5.85 0.87
C LEU A 34 -2.93 6.08 1.93
N TRP A 35 -2.57 5.81 3.19
CA TRP A 35 -3.51 5.79 4.31
C TRP A 35 -2.99 6.60 5.52
N ALA A 36 -3.88 6.85 6.48
CA ALA A 36 -3.54 7.47 7.76
C ALA A 36 -4.47 6.95 8.88
N GLU A 37 -4.04 7.00 10.14
CA GLU A 37 -4.87 6.56 11.28
C GLU A 37 -6.17 7.38 11.44
N TRP A 38 -6.12 8.68 11.15
CA TRP A 38 -7.27 9.58 11.24
C TRP A 38 -8.24 9.45 10.05
N CYS A 39 -7.88 8.68 9.02
CA CYS A 39 -8.70 8.46 7.85
C CYS A 39 -9.76 7.38 8.11
N SER A 40 -10.96 7.78 8.52
CA SER A 40 -12.06 6.83 8.76
C SER A 40 -12.41 5.95 7.54
N PRO A 41 -12.44 6.45 6.28
CA PRO A 41 -12.65 5.60 5.12
C PRO A 41 -11.55 4.56 4.91
N CYS A 42 -10.30 4.86 5.25
CA CYS A 42 -9.17 3.93 5.13
C CYS A 42 -9.39 2.69 6.01
N LEU A 43 -9.91 2.86 7.23
CA LEU A 43 -10.22 1.74 8.13
C LEU A 43 -11.25 0.76 7.55
N VAL A 44 -12.17 1.25 6.71
CA VAL A 44 -13.18 0.42 6.02
C VAL A 44 -12.57 -0.29 4.81
N VAL A 45 -11.67 0.38 4.08
CA VAL A 45 -11.06 -0.14 2.85
C VAL A 45 -9.96 -1.17 3.15
N ALA A 46 -9.17 -0.99 4.21
CA ALA A 46 -8.08 -1.88 4.59
C ALA A 46 -8.44 -3.39 4.61
N PRO A 47 -9.52 -3.86 5.27
CA PRO A 47 -9.88 -5.27 5.24
C PRO A 47 -10.30 -5.77 3.85
N ILE A 48 -10.84 -4.90 2.99
CA ILE A 48 -11.23 -5.24 1.62
C ILE A 48 -9.99 -5.44 0.75
N LEU A 49 -8.99 -4.55 0.87
CA LEU A 49 -7.72 -4.69 0.15
C LEU A 49 -6.98 -5.96 0.57
N LYS A 50 -7.00 -6.29 1.88
CA LYS A 50 -6.43 -7.54 2.38
C LYS A 50 -7.08 -8.77 1.75
N GLN A 51 -8.41 -8.82 1.70
CA GLN A 51 -9.13 -9.91 1.03
C GLN A 51 -8.79 -10.01 -0.46
N LEU A 52 -8.68 -8.87 -1.15
CA LEU A 52 -8.30 -8.82 -2.56
C LEU A 52 -6.92 -9.43 -2.80
N VAL A 53 -5.91 -9.07 -2.00
CA VAL A 53 -4.55 -9.62 -2.12
C VAL A 53 -4.55 -11.13 -1.88
N GLU A 54 -5.32 -11.61 -0.90
CA GLU A 54 -5.48 -13.05 -0.63
C GLU A 54 -6.10 -13.81 -1.81
N GLU A 55 -7.06 -13.21 -2.50
CA GLU A 55 -7.72 -13.81 -3.67
C GLU A 55 -6.80 -13.92 -4.89
N PHE A 56 -5.84 -13.00 -5.02
CA PHE A 56 -4.87 -12.96 -6.12
C PHE A 56 -3.65 -13.87 -5.89
N ASP A 57 -3.51 -14.52 -4.72
CA ASP A 57 -2.56 -15.62 -4.44
C ASP A 57 -1.12 -15.38 -4.95
N GLY A 58 -0.61 -14.16 -4.77
CA GLY A 58 0.74 -13.75 -5.17
C GLY A 58 0.87 -13.05 -6.52
N GLU A 59 -0.22 -12.95 -7.29
CA GLU A 59 -0.28 -12.16 -8.53
C GLU A 59 -0.49 -10.65 -8.28
N LEU A 60 -0.76 -10.26 -7.04
CA LEU A 60 -0.90 -8.88 -6.59
C LEU A 60 -0.18 -8.70 -5.26
N LYS A 61 0.53 -7.59 -5.12
CA LYS A 61 1.07 -7.14 -3.83
C LYS A 61 0.42 -5.84 -3.40
N LEU A 62 0.33 -5.61 -2.09
CA LEU A 62 -0.17 -4.38 -1.49
C LEU A 62 0.94 -3.70 -0.69
N ALA A 63 1.35 -2.52 -1.16
CA ALA A 63 2.25 -1.62 -0.49
C ALA A 63 1.45 -0.58 0.31
N LYS A 64 1.63 -0.56 1.61
CA LYS A 64 0.96 0.38 2.51
C LYS A 64 1.89 1.53 2.84
N VAL A 65 1.47 2.75 2.54
CA VAL A 65 2.19 3.97 2.91
C VAL A 65 1.37 4.71 3.94
N GLU A 66 1.82 4.72 5.18
CA GLU A 66 1.28 5.63 6.19
C GLU A 66 1.85 7.03 5.90
N VAL A 67 0.99 8.02 5.68
CA VAL A 67 1.41 9.34 5.15
C VAL A 67 1.95 10.32 6.20
N ASP A 68 1.63 10.14 7.47
CA ASP A 68 2.15 10.92 8.61
C ASP A 68 3.48 10.34 9.14
N GLU A 69 3.86 9.12 8.77
CA GLU A 69 5.11 8.48 9.15
C GLU A 69 6.30 9.11 8.41
N GLY A 70 7.31 9.56 9.18
CA GLY A 70 8.55 10.11 8.65
C GLY A 70 8.32 11.26 7.67
N GLU A 71 8.74 11.06 6.41
CA GLU A 71 8.56 12.02 5.32
C GLU A 71 7.61 11.50 4.21
N ASN A 72 6.79 10.50 4.52
CA ASN A 72 5.95 9.81 3.54
C ASN A 72 4.92 10.72 2.85
N MET A 73 4.51 11.82 3.50
CA MET A 73 3.66 12.83 2.85
C MET A 73 4.27 13.41 1.56
N LYS A 74 5.59 13.32 1.35
CA LYS A 74 6.24 13.66 0.07
C LYS A 74 5.79 12.76 -1.08
N LEU A 75 5.46 11.49 -0.82
CA LEU A 75 4.91 10.57 -1.82
C LEU A 75 3.51 11.02 -2.26
N ALA A 76 2.65 11.42 -1.33
CA ALA A 76 1.34 11.98 -1.67
C ALA A 76 1.47 13.24 -2.55
N GLY A 77 2.45 14.12 -2.24
CA GLY A 77 2.79 15.27 -3.08
C GLY A 77 3.31 14.86 -4.47
N ARG A 78 4.21 13.86 -4.54
CA ARG A 78 4.79 13.32 -5.78
C ARG A 78 3.71 12.85 -6.76
N TYR A 79 2.66 12.19 -6.25
CA TYR A 79 1.55 11.65 -7.04
C TYR A 79 0.32 12.55 -7.10
N GLN A 80 0.40 13.79 -6.61
CA GLN A 80 -0.69 14.76 -6.62
C GLN A 80 -2.00 14.24 -5.99
N VAL A 81 -1.85 13.44 -4.94
CA VAL A 81 -2.96 12.83 -4.18
C VAL A 81 -3.81 13.93 -3.55
N ARG A 82 -5.13 13.79 -3.66
CA ARG A 82 -6.10 14.83 -3.23
C ARG A 82 -6.95 14.44 -2.02
N GLY A 83 -6.79 13.22 -1.53
CA GLY A 83 -7.51 12.70 -0.37
C GLY A 83 -7.08 11.28 -0.06
N PHE A 84 -7.44 10.81 1.13
CA PHE A 84 -7.15 9.46 1.57
C PHE A 84 -8.44 8.67 1.81
N PRO A 85 -8.46 7.36 1.53
CA PRO A 85 -7.38 6.61 0.89
C PRO A 85 -7.20 6.98 -0.59
N THR A 86 -6.03 6.72 -1.14
CA THR A 86 -5.75 6.70 -2.59
C THR A 86 -4.93 5.47 -2.92
#